data_AF-A0A931Y262-F1
#
_entry.id   AF-A0A931Y262-F1
#
_cell.length_a   1.000
_cell.length_b   1.000
_cell.length_c   1.000
_cell.angle_alpha   90.00
_cell.angle_beta   90.00
_cell.angle_gamma   90.00
#
_symmetry.space_group_name_H-M   'P 1'
#
loop_
_entity.id
_entity.type
_entity.pdbx_description
1 polymer ?
#
loop_
_entity_poly.entity_id
_entity_poly.type
_entity_poly.pdbx_seq_one_letter_code
_entity_poly.pdbx_strand_id
1 'polypeptide(L)'
;AGSAGSSCSAGFVCSGGSCAPSCLAGQVLCGSKCVDPGTDRAFCGATAGCGVGGVGSAGATCGAGQICSGGTCDVSCAAPLVKCTPTSGGPYCTATAIDPANCGACGNVCPVRANAKTVCAAASCAFVCNAGFTDCNGVAADGCEINTASDKNNCGKCGNVCPGTCSSGTCTLAPTCALLVTNANMWGSPARGLALSAYTSGTLDWIGCMGNGCSVASFFCTDEVTGIYFGTTDIGGSALRALVDPGNAGGDTYPTTHTGCSTAGTPRSLSNAPNALNSGVGGINAGDALCKAMGFASGGVVATQSGNACPRPHTTTPTGSNWTSTWSGSDGIWGQTFRCFK
;
A
#
# COMPACT_ATOMS: atom_id res chain seq x y z
N ALA A 1 79.77 22.05 -42.37
CA ALA A 1 79.05 21.41 -43.49
C ALA A 1 77.77 20.81 -42.94
N GLY A 2 76.61 21.17 -43.50
CA GLY A 2 75.36 20.42 -43.30
C GLY A 2 74.97 19.82 -44.64
N SER A 3 74.56 18.55 -44.68
CA SER A 3 74.07 17.91 -45.91
C SER A 3 72.66 18.42 -46.25
N ALA A 4 72.31 18.43 -47.54
CA ALA A 4 70.92 18.56 -47.97
C ALA A 4 70.19 17.29 -47.51
N GLY A 5 69.36 17.40 -46.46
CA GLY A 5 68.62 16.26 -45.91
C GLY A 5 67.71 15.59 -46.95
N SER A 6 67.22 14.39 -46.64
CA SER A 6 66.31 13.65 -47.51
C SER A 6 64.88 14.20 -47.46
N SER A 7 64.19 14.23 -48.59
CA SER A 7 62.77 14.58 -48.65
C SER A 7 61.94 13.56 -47.88
N CYS A 8 61.01 14.04 -47.06
CA CYS A 8 60.09 13.17 -46.36
C CYS A 8 59.08 12.55 -47.31
N SER A 9 58.75 11.27 -47.07
CA SER A 9 57.68 10.57 -47.79
C SER A 9 56.35 11.30 -47.63
N ALA A 10 55.44 11.14 -48.59
CA ALA A 10 54.10 11.75 -48.53
C ALA A 10 53.41 11.44 -47.18
N GLY A 11 52.91 12.48 -46.50
CA GLY A 11 52.33 12.37 -45.15
C GLY A 11 53.32 12.64 -44.00
N PHE A 12 54.57 13.04 -44.30
CA PHE A 12 55.58 13.42 -43.32
C PHE A 12 56.19 14.79 -43.66
N VAL A 13 56.45 15.60 -42.63
CA VAL A 13 57.14 16.91 -42.74
C VAL A 13 58.45 16.88 -41.97
N CYS A 14 59.43 17.65 -42.44
CA CYS A 14 60.72 17.77 -41.76
C CYS A 14 60.55 18.62 -40.49
N SER A 15 60.82 18.02 -39.33
CA SER A 15 60.81 18.70 -38.03
C SER A 15 62.04 18.27 -37.23
N GLY A 16 62.92 19.21 -36.90
CA GLY A 16 64.14 18.93 -36.13
C GLY A 16 65.16 18.02 -36.83
N GLY A 17 65.21 18.01 -38.16
CA GLY A 17 66.13 17.18 -38.94
C GLY A 17 65.67 15.74 -39.16
N SER A 18 64.46 15.38 -38.70
CA SER A 18 63.83 14.08 -38.95
C SER A 18 62.46 14.26 -39.61
N CYS A 19 62.03 13.25 -40.38
CA CYS A 19 60.68 13.23 -40.95
C CYS A 19 59.67 12.81 -39.87
N ALA A 20 58.80 13.73 -39.49
CA ALA A 20 57.71 13.51 -38.54
C ALA A 20 56.36 13.44 -39.27
N PRO A 21 55.39 12.64 -38.80
CA PRO A 21 54.07 12.56 -39.45
C PRO A 21 53.40 13.94 -39.51
N SER A 22 52.85 14.30 -40.66
CA SER A 22 52.04 15.51 -40.84
C SER A 22 50.57 15.15 -40.99
N CYS A 23 49.78 15.46 -39.97
CA CYS A 23 48.34 15.33 -40.04
C CYS A 23 47.72 16.45 -40.89
N LEU A 24 46.52 16.19 -41.42
CA LEU A 24 45.73 17.20 -42.13
C LEU A 24 45.38 18.36 -41.18
N ALA A 25 45.11 19.54 -41.74
CA ALA A 25 44.70 20.70 -40.94
C ALA A 25 43.48 20.35 -40.08
N GLY A 26 43.58 20.57 -38.76
CA GLY A 26 42.55 20.23 -37.78
C GLY A 26 42.70 18.87 -37.09
N GLN A 27 43.59 17.99 -37.56
CA GLN A 27 43.89 16.71 -36.91
C GLN A 27 45.11 16.80 -35.98
N VAL A 28 45.13 15.97 -34.94
CA VAL A 28 46.21 15.91 -33.95
C VAL A 28 46.97 14.59 -34.12
N LEU A 29 48.30 14.64 -34.05
CA LEU A 29 49.13 13.43 -34.04
C LEU A 29 49.17 12.85 -32.61
N CYS A 30 48.58 11.68 -32.44
CA CYS A 30 48.56 10.93 -31.20
C CYS A 30 49.26 9.58 -31.40
N GLY A 31 50.50 9.48 -30.90
CA GLY A 31 51.38 8.36 -31.23
C GLY A 31 51.71 8.36 -32.72
N SER A 32 51.34 7.29 -33.44
CA SER A 32 51.50 7.18 -34.90
C SER A 32 50.21 7.46 -35.69
N LYS A 33 49.11 7.83 -35.02
CA LYS A 33 47.79 8.02 -35.63
C LYS A 33 47.42 9.50 -35.67
N CYS A 34 46.98 9.98 -36.83
CA CYS A 34 46.26 11.25 -36.92
C CYS A 34 44.82 11.05 -36.49
N VAL A 35 44.39 11.78 -35.47
CA VAL A 35 43.05 11.69 -34.89
C VAL A 35 42.34 13.02 -35.08
N ASP A 36 41.06 12.97 -35.40
CA ASP A 36 40.20 14.15 -35.43
C ASP A 36 39.67 14.37 -34.02
N PRO A 37 40.14 15.40 -33.28
CA PRO A 37 39.69 15.64 -31.92
C PRO A 37 38.20 15.97 -31.83
N GLY A 38 37.55 16.35 -32.94
CA GLY A 38 36.12 16.64 -32.99
C GLY A 38 35.22 15.42 -33.10
N THR A 39 35.73 14.28 -33.58
CA THR A 39 34.92 13.10 -33.94
C THR A 39 35.50 11.75 -33.51
N ASP A 40 36.80 11.65 -33.20
CA ASP A 40 37.42 10.42 -32.74
C ASP A 40 37.07 10.15 -31.27
N ARG A 41 36.27 9.10 -31.04
CA ARG A 41 35.81 8.69 -29.70
C ARG A 41 36.93 8.28 -28.74
N ALA A 42 38.11 7.91 -29.23
CA ALA A 42 39.23 7.50 -28.39
C ALA A 42 40.18 8.66 -28.04
N PHE A 43 40.04 9.80 -28.74
CA PHE A 43 40.90 10.98 -28.59
C PHE A 43 40.06 12.27 -28.61
N CYS A 44 38.88 12.23 -27.98
CA CYS A 44 37.91 13.30 -28.09
C CYS A 44 38.40 14.55 -27.35
N GLY A 45 38.55 15.66 -28.06
CA GLY A 45 39.13 16.88 -27.52
C GLY A 45 40.65 16.85 -27.37
N ALA A 46 41.36 15.97 -28.09
CA ALA A 46 42.82 16.00 -28.11
C ALA A 46 43.36 17.35 -28.59
N THR A 47 44.46 17.81 -27.99
CA THR A 47 45.13 19.06 -28.35
C THR A 47 46.56 18.80 -28.82
N ALA A 48 47.16 19.77 -29.53
CA ALA A 48 48.49 19.63 -30.10
C ALA A 48 49.53 19.17 -29.05
N GLY A 49 50.27 18.11 -29.37
CA GLY A 49 51.20 17.43 -28.46
C GLY A 49 50.63 16.13 -27.85
N CYS A 50 49.30 15.95 -27.85
CA CYS A 50 48.62 14.72 -27.43
C CYS A 50 49.05 14.17 -26.05
N GLY A 51 49.44 15.04 -25.12
CA GLY A 51 49.93 14.66 -23.79
C GLY A 51 51.34 14.06 -23.76
N VAL A 52 52.01 13.94 -24.92
CA VAL A 52 53.37 13.39 -25.01
C VAL A 52 54.34 14.38 -24.36
N GLY A 53 55.13 13.90 -23.40
CA GLY A 53 56.09 14.74 -22.67
C GLY A 53 55.43 15.87 -21.87
N GLY A 54 54.14 15.78 -21.56
CA GLY A 54 53.39 16.81 -20.84
C GLY A 54 52.90 17.98 -21.72
N VAL A 55 53.03 17.88 -23.05
CA VAL A 55 52.55 18.91 -23.99
C VAL A 55 51.19 18.52 -24.54
N GLY A 56 50.19 19.40 -24.41
CA GLY A 56 48.83 19.14 -24.87
C GLY A 56 48.11 18.04 -24.09
N SER A 57 47.01 17.54 -24.64
CA SER A 57 46.16 16.51 -24.05
C SER A 57 45.82 15.46 -25.09
N ALA A 58 45.79 14.18 -24.69
CA ALA A 58 45.30 13.10 -25.55
C ALA A 58 43.76 13.13 -25.74
N GLY A 59 43.07 14.04 -25.06
CA GLY A 59 41.62 14.06 -25.02
C GLY A 59 41.07 12.94 -24.13
N ALA A 60 39.76 12.71 -24.23
CA ALA A 60 39.06 11.68 -23.49
C ALA A 60 38.62 10.52 -24.39
N THR A 61 38.65 9.31 -23.85
CA THR A 61 37.97 8.16 -24.44
C THR A 61 36.50 8.18 -24.04
N CYS A 62 35.59 8.37 -24.99
CA CYS A 62 34.16 8.40 -24.75
C CYS A 62 33.64 7.03 -24.34
N GLY A 63 32.85 7.01 -23.25
CA GLY A 63 32.29 5.80 -22.68
C GLY A 63 31.33 5.06 -23.64
N ALA A 64 30.84 3.91 -23.19
CA ALA A 64 29.81 3.18 -23.94
C ALA A 64 28.55 4.07 -24.11
N GLY A 65 28.02 4.15 -25.34
CA GLY A 65 26.86 5.00 -25.66
C GLY A 65 27.15 6.48 -25.91
N GLN A 66 28.42 6.90 -25.87
CA GLN A 66 28.85 8.26 -26.16
C GLN A 66 29.57 8.37 -27.51
N ILE A 67 29.39 9.49 -28.18
CA ILE A 67 30.12 9.91 -29.38
C ILE A 67 31.03 11.09 -29.04
N CYS A 68 32.07 11.31 -29.84
CA CYS A 68 32.78 12.58 -29.79
C CYS A 68 32.02 13.59 -30.65
N SER A 69 31.57 14.68 -30.04
CA SER A 69 30.88 15.77 -30.73
C SER A 69 31.54 17.09 -30.35
N GLY A 70 32.27 17.68 -31.30
CA GLY A 70 32.92 18.98 -31.11
C GLY A 70 34.00 18.99 -30.03
N GLY A 71 34.70 17.86 -29.84
CA GLY A 71 35.77 17.75 -28.84
C GLY A 71 35.31 17.40 -27.44
N THR A 72 34.03 17.08 -27.27
CA THR A 72 33.47 16.60 -26.00
C THR A 72 32.77 15.27 -26.18
N CYS A 73 32.93 14.37 -25.21
CA CYS A 73 32.20 13.12 -25.19
C CYS A 73 30.75 13.41 -24.83
N ASP A 74 29.86 13.14 -25.78
CA ASP A 74 28.46 13.45 -25.66
C ASP A 74 27.58 12.22 -25.87
N VAL A 75 26.42 12.18 -25.22
CA VAL A 75 25.47 11.08 -25.35
C VAL A 75 24.65 11.29 -26.63
N SER A 76 24.64 10.29 -27.50
CA SER A 76 23.81 10.27 -28.71
C SER A 76 22.54 9.47 -28.43
N CYS A 77 21.38 10.14 -28.52
CA CYS A 77 20.09 9.50 -28.30
C CYS A 77 19.41 9.17 -29.63
N ALA A 78 19.08 7.90 -29.84
CA ALA A 78 18.28 7.48 -30.97
C ALA A 78 16.85 8.01 -30.82
N ALA A 79 16.25 8.52 -31.90
CA ALA A 79 14.85 8.93 -31.88
C ALA A 79 13.95 7.74 -31.51
N PRO A 80 12.95 7.91 -30.62
CA PRO A 80 12.43 9.17 -30.08
C PRO A 80 12.98 9.56 -28.68
N LEU A 81 14.15 9.06 -28.28
CA LEU A 81 14.72 9.36 -26.97
C LEU A 81 15.19 10.81 -26.88
N VAL A 82 15.05 11.39 -25.68
CA VAL A 82 15.52 12.72 -25.33
C VAL A 82 16.78 12.61 -24.51
N LYS A 83 17.75 13.45 -24.81
CA LYS A 83 18.99 13.59 -24.04
C LYS A 83 18.74 14.44 -22.79
N CYS A 84 19.09 13.89 -21.64
CA CYS A 84 18.99 14.55 -20.35
C CYS A 84 20.38 14.85 -19.78
N THR A 85 20.54 16.05 -19.23
CA THR A 85 21.78 16.54 -18.59
C THR A 85 21.45 16.99 -17.17
N PRO A 86 21.42 16.08 -16.19
CA PRO A 86 21.12 16.43 -14.80
C PRO A 86 22.27 17.22 -14.16
N THR A 87 22.00 17.89 -13.03
CA THR A 87 23.02 18.60 -12.24
C THR A 87 23.94 17.65 -11.47
N SER A 88 23.52 16.40 -11.28
CA SER A 88 24.30 15.34 -10.67
C SER A 88 24.20 14.06 -11.50
N GLY A 89 25.33 13.35 -11.65
CA GLY A 89 25.45 12.20 -12.56
C GLY A 89 25.83 12.60 -13.99
N GLY A 90 25.97 11.60 -14.86
CA GLY A 90 26.27 11.81 -16.27
C GLY A 90 25.01 12.05 -17.11
N PRO A 91 25.14 12.62 -18.32
CA PRO A 91 24.05 12.68 -19.28
C PRO A 91 23.52 11.28 -19.62
N TYR A 92 22.23 11.17 -19.92
CA TYR A 92 21.56 9.91 -20.26
C TYR A 92 20.43 10.13 -21.28
N CYS A 93 19.98 9.04 -21.91
CA CYS A 93 18.82 9.06 -22.80
C CYS A 93 17.59 8.49 -22.09
N THR A 94 16.43 9.08 -22.32
CA THR A 94 15.15 8.59 -21.81
C THR A 94 14.01 8.85 -22.79
N ALA A 95 12.94 8.05 -22.69
CA ALA A 95 11.71 8.24 -23.42
C ALA A 95 10.73 9.06 -22.57
N THR A 96 10.75 10.39 -22.70
CA THR A 96 9.91 11.27 -21.88
C THR A 96 8.40 11.07 -22.08
N ALA A 97 8.00 10.40 -23.16
CA ALA A 97 6.61 10.08 -23.42
C ALA A 97 6.03 8.95 -22.53
N ILE A 98 6.89 8.07 -22.01
CA ILE A 98 6.47 6.82 -21.34
C ILE A 98 7.30 6.45 -20.10
N ASP A 99 8.41 7.12 -19.82
CA ASP A 99 9.25 6.87 -18.65
C ASP A 99 8.71 7.64 -17.43
N PRO A 100 8.19 6.95 -16.38
CA PRO A 100 7.70 7.61 -15.16
C PRO A 100 8.78 8.36 -14.38
N ALA A 101 10.06 8.09 -14.61
CA ALA A 101 11.15 8.83 -13.97
C ALA A 101 11.55 10.12 -14.74
N ASN A 102 11.03 10.31 -15.95
CA ASN A 102 11.39 11.42 -16.85
C ASN A 102 10.19 11.92 -17.66
N CYS A 103 9.01 11.94 -17.06
CA CYS A 103 7.77 12.09 -17.81
C CYS A 103 7.56 13.53 -18.29
N GLY A 104 7.46 13.74 -19.60
CA GLY A 104 7.37 15.05 -20.24
C GLY A 104 8.65 15.89 -20.22
N ALA A 105 9.52 15.70 -19.23
CA ALA A 105 10.83 16.35 -19.15
C ALA A 105 11.83 15.49 -18.38
N CYS A 106 13.11 15.72 -18.64
CA CYS A 106 14.22 15.12 -17.91
C CYS A 106 14.11 15.35 -16.40
N GLY A 107 14.18 14.27 -15.62
CA GLY A 107 14.11 14.32 -14.16
C GLY A 107 12.72 14.64 -13.59
N ASN A 108 11.68 14.77 -14.43
CA ASN A 108 10.31 14.93 -13.95
C ASN A 108 9.74 13.57 -13.53
N VAL A 109 10.02 13.20 -12.26
CA VAL A 109 9.56 11.95 -11.67
C VAL A 109 8.08 12.05 -11.32
N CYS A 110 7.28 11.09 -11.80
CA CYS A 110 5.86 11.05 -11.49
C CYS A 110 5.60 10.75 -10.01
N PRO A 111 4.65 11.44 -9.36
CA PRO A 111 4.32 11.23 -7.96
C PRO A 111 3.87 9.80 -7.69
N VAL A 112 4.44 9.17 -6.66
CA VAL A 112 3.97 7.88 -6.13
C VAL A 112 2.70 8.11 -5.32
N ARG A 113 1.72 7.23 -5.51
CA ARG A 113 0.40 7.30 -4.87
C ARG A 113 0.10 6.00 -4.14
N ALA A 114 -0.70 6.06 -3.08
CA ALA A 114 -1.06 4.87 -2.31
C ALA A 114 -1.87 3.89 -3.18
N ASN A 115 -1.54 2.59 -3.06
CA ASN A 115 -2.20 1.49 -3.77
C ASN A 115 -2.32 1.67 -5.29
N ALA A 116 -1.37 2.38 -5.90
CA ALA A 116 -1.37 2.64 -7.33
C ALA A 116 0.01 2.42 -7.96
N LYS A 117 0.00 2.06 -9.24
CA LYS A 117 1.18 2.03 -10.10
C LYS A 117 1.29 3.35 -10.85
N THR A 118 2.43 4.02 -10.73
CA THR A 118 2.74 5.22 -11.50
C THR A 118 2.98 4.88 -12.97
N VAL A 119 2.42 5.70 -13.86
CA VAL A 119 2.61 5.57 -15.30
C VAL A 119 2.87 6.94 -15.92
N CYS A 120 3.66 6.96 -16.99
CA CYS A 120 3.75 8.11 -17.86
C CYS A 120 3.01 7.76 -19.15
N ALA A 121 2.00 8.55 -19.49
CA ALA A 121 1.20 8.36 -20.69
C ALA A 121 1.17 9.67 -21.47
N ALA A 122 1.63 9.64 -22.72
CA ALA A 122 1.70 10.80 -23.59
C ALA A 122 2.36 12.02 -22.90
N ALA A 123 3.53 11.80 -22.31
CA ALA A 123 4.32 12.84 -21.62
C ALA A 123 3.65 13.48 -20.39
N SER A 124 2.57 12.86 -19.87
CA SER A 124 1.89 13.31 -18.66
C SER A 124 1.86 12.22 -17.58
N CYS A 125 2.10 12.61 -16.34
CA CYS A 125 2.06 11.71 -15.20
C CYS A 125 0.62 11.27 -14.91
N ALA A 126 0.40 9.97 -14.87
CA ALA A 126 -0.86 9.34 -14.50
C ALA A 126 -0.58 8.16 -13.55
N PHE A 127 -1.64 7.47 -13.16
CA PHE A 127 -1.55 6.27 -12.33
C PHE A 127 -2.66 5.30 -12.71
N VAL A 128 -2.43 4.04 -12.36
CA VAL A 128 -3.43 2.98 -12.46
C VAL A 128 -3.53 2.34 -11.08
N CYS A 129 -4.75 2.18 -10.55
CA CYS A 129 -4.92 1.50 -9.29
C CYS A 129 -4.41 0.05 -9.36
N ASN A 130 -3.81 -0.41 -8.27
CA ASN A 130 -3.46 -1.81 -8.13
C ASN A 130 -4.73 -2.67 -8.23
N ALA A 131 -4.58 -3.94 -8.63
CA ALA A 131 -5.72 -4.84 -8.76
C ALA A 131 -6.54 -4.89 -7.46
N GLY A 132 -7.86 -4.72 -7.59
CA GLY A 132 -8.79 -4.67 -6.45
C GLY A 132 -8.93 -3.30 -5.79
N PHE A 133 -8.10 -2.31 -6.11
CA PHE A 133 -8.22 -0.96 -5.57
C PHE A 133 -8.90 -0.01 -6.55
N THR A 134 -9.62 0.97 -6.01
CA THR A 134 -10.30 2.03 -6.77
C THR A 134 -10.14 3.36 -6.05
N ASP A 135 -9.92 4.43 -6.84
CA ASP A 135 -10.06 5.83 -6.42
C ASP A 135 -11.57 6.15 -6.37
N CYS A 136 -12.12 6.21 -5.16
CA CYS A 136 -13.56 6.39 -4.98
C CYS A 136 -13.99 7.85 -4.84
N ASN A 137 -13.07 8.75 -4.51
CA ASN A 137 -13.35 10.18 -4.33
C ASN A 137 -12.91 11.03 -5.55
N GLY A 138 -12.19 10.43 -6.49
CA GLY A 138 -11.65 11.08 -7.69
C GLY A 138 -10.46 12.00 -7.39
N VAL A 139 -9.85 11.88 -6.22
CA VAL A 139 -8.76 12.73 -5.76
C VAL A 139 -7.44 12.01 -6.02
N ALA A 140 -6.72 12.46 -7.04
CA ALA A 140 -5.46 11.83 -7.42
C ALA A 140 -4.37 11.93 -6.32
N ALA A 141 -4.51 12.79 -5.32
CA ALA A 141 -3.46 13.04 -4.33
C ALA A 141 -3.35 11.93 -3.26
N ASP A 142 -4.47 11.32 -2.87
CA ASP A 142 -4.55 10.23 -1.89
C ASP A 142 -4.50 8.83 -2.53
N GLY A 143 -4.73 8.72 -3.85
CA GLY A 143 -4.37 7.54 -4.63
C GLY A 143 -5.55 6.64 -4.95
N CYS A 144 -5.50 5.38 -4.50
CA CYS A 144 -6.61 4.43 -4.64
C CYS A 144 -6.96 3.90 -3.26
N GLU A 145 -7.92 4.55 -2.62
CA GLU A 145 -8.12 4.44 -1.17
C GLU A 145 -8.79 3.12 -0.79
N ILE A 146 -9.58 2.56 -1.70
CA ILE A 146 -10.56 1.52 -1.36
C ILE A 146 -10.26 0.22 -2.09
N ASN A 147 -10.12 -0.87 -1.33
CA ASN A 147 -10.06 -2.21 -1.88
C ASN A 147 -11.47 -2.75 -2.13
N THR A 148 -12.00 -2.54 -3.34
CA THR A 148 -13.33 -3.01 -3.75
C THR A 148 -13.44 -4.54 -3.84
N ALA A 149 -12.34 -5.29 -3.73
CA ALA A 149 -12.39 -6.75 -3.72
C ALA A 149 -12.80 -7.33 -2.36
N SER A 150 -12.63 -6.57 -1.27
CA SER A 150 -12.87 -7.03 0.10
C SER A 150 -13.62 -6.04 0.99
N ASP A 151 -13.70 -4.77 0.60
CA ASP A 151 -14.47 -3.78 1.36
C ASP A 151 -15.98 -4.01 1.16
N LYS A 152 -16.64 -4.45 2.23
CA LYS A 152 -18.09 -4.65 2.31
C LYS A 152 -18.88 -3.42 1.85
N ASN A 153 -18.39 -2.20 2.13
CA ASN A 153 -19.10 -0.97 1.82
C ASN A 153 -18.86 -0.48 0.38
N ASN A 154 -17.94 -1.12 -0.35
CA ASN A 154 -17.50 -0.71 -1.68
C ASN A 154 -17.28 -1.92 -2.61
N CYS A 155 -18.07 -2.97 -2.45
CA CYS A 155 -17.77 -4.26 -3.05
C CYS A 155 -17.99 -4.28 -4.57
N GLY A 156 -16.94 -4.58 -5.33
CA GLY A 156 -16.93 -4.58 -6.79
C GLY A 156 -16.97 -3.17 -7.43
N LYS A 157 -17.46 -2.16 -6.70
CA LYS A 157 -17.46 -0.75 -7.08
C LYS A 157 -17.69 0.14 -5.85
N CYS A 158 -17.25 1.39 -5.93
CA CYS A 158 -17.46 2.40 -4.88
C CYS A 158 -18.94 2.53 -4.49
N GLY A 159 -19.21 2.57 -3.20
CA GLY A 159 -20.54 2.71 -2.61
C GLY A 159 -21.46 1.49 -2.72
N ASN A 160 -20.99 0.35 -3.28
CA ASN A 160 -21.78 -0.87 -3.31
C ASN A 160 -21.69 -1.62 -1.97
N VAL A 161 -22.60 -1.29 -1.06
CA VAL A 161 -22.67 -1.91 0.27
C VAL A 161 -23.31 -3.29 0.17
N CYS A 162 -22.58 -4.32 0.61
CA CYS A 162 -23.10 -5.68 0.65
C CYS A 162 -23.99 -5.92 1.87
N PRO A 163 -25.06 -6.71 1.69
CA PRO A 163 -25.75 -7.36 2.80
C PRO A 163 -24.74 -8.17 3.61
N GLY A 164 -24.18 -9.28 3.11
CA GLY A 164 -23.17 -10.07 3.83
C GLY A 164 -21.75 -9.49 3.75
N THR A 165 -20.76 -10.30 3.40
CA THR A 165 -19.37 -9.85 3.20
C THR A 165 -19.12 -9.47 1.73
N CYS A 166 -17.99 -8.82 1.47
CA CYS A 166 -17.44 -8.73 0.14
C CYS A 166 -16.37 -9.80 -0.06
N SER A 167 -16.51 -10.62 -1.09
CA SER A 167 -15.51 -11.61 -1.47
C SER A 167 -15.21 -11.50 -2.96
N SER A 168 -13.95 -11.20 -3.29
CA SER A 168 -13.49 -11.01 -4.67
C SER A 168 -14.35 -10.03 -5.47
N GLY A 169 -14.83 -8.96 -4.83
CA GLY A 169 -15.66 -7.93 -5.46
C GLY A 169 -17.13 -8.35 -5.67
N THR A 170 -17.57 -9.43 -5.04
CA THR A 170 -18.96 -9.89 -5.06
C THR A 170 -19.56 -9.91 -3.67
N CYS A 171 -20.81 -9.47 -3.56
CA CYS A 171 -21.54 -9.52 -2.30
C CYS A 171 -21.98 -10.95 -2.00
N THR A 172 -21.70 -11.39 -0.78
CA THR A 172 -22.26 -12.61 -0.23
C THR A 172 -23.54 -12.30 0.55
N LEU A 173 -24.35 -13.32 0.79
CA LEU A 173 -25.56 -13.21 1.62
C LEU A 173 -25.19 -13.18 3.11
N ALA A 174 -26.18 -12.84 3.96
CA ALA A 174 -26.05 -12.97 5.40
C ALA A 174 -25.57 -14.39 5.78
N PRO A 175 -24.63 -14.51 6.74
CA PRO A 175 -24.01 -15.78 7.08
C PRO A 175 -24.96 -16.67 7.89
N THR A 176 -24.71 -17.98 7.83
CA THR A 176 -25.35 -18.94 8.74
C THR A 176 -24.56 -19.06 10.04
N CYS A 177 -25.16 -19.66 11.06
CA CYS A 177 -24.45 -20.00 12.30
C CYS A 177 -23.22 -20.87 12.04
N ALA A 178 -23.24 -21.75 11.04
CA ALA A 178 -22.10 -22.58 10.67
C ALA A 178 -20.87 -21.77 10.22
N LEU A 179 -21.08 -20.59 9.63
CA LEU A 179 -19.99 -19.69 9.20
C LEU A 179 -19.54 -18.75 10.32
N LEU A 180 -20.46 -18.33 11.18
CA LEU A 180 -20.15 -17.39 12.26
C LEU A 180 -19.52 -18.06 13.47
N VAL A 181 -19.98 -19.26 13.85
CA VAL A 181 -19.57 -19.90 15.10
C VAL A 181 -18.12 -20.37 15.01
N THR A 182 -17.31 -19.91 15.96
CA THR A 182 -15.93 -20.33 16.13
C THR A 182 -15.72 -20.97 17.51
N ASN A 183 -14.88 -22.00 17.55
CA ASN A 183 -14.34 -22.60 18.77
C ASN A 183 -12.85 -22.27 18.83
N ALA A 184 -12.52 -21.11 19.39
CA ALA A 184 -11.15 -20.61 19.46
C ALA A 184 -10.81 -20.22 20.90
N ASN A 185 -9.52 -20.14 21.22
CA ASN A 185 -9.11 -19.64 22.53
C ASN A 185 -9.27 -18.13 22.57
N MET A 186 -10.20 -17.63 23.40
CA MET A 186 -10.31 -16.19 23.69
C MET A 186 -9.62 -15.88 25.02
N TRP A 187 -8.70 -14.92 24.99
CA TRP A 187 -7.89 -14.55 26.16
C TRP A 187 -7.24 -15.77 26.84
N GLY A 188 -6.76 -16.70 26.01
CA GLY A 188 -6.05 -17.91 26.43
C GLY A 188 -6.92 -19.04 26.96
N SER A 189 -8.25 -18.86 27.02
CA SER A 189 -9.20 -19.86 27.50
C SER A 189 -10.05 -20.40 26.35
N PRO A 190 -10.43 -21.70 26.36
CA PRO A 190 -11.38 -22.23 25.40
C PRO A 190 -12.66 -21.39 25.37
N ALA A 191 -13.11 -21.03 24.18
CA ALA A 191 -14.29 -20.22 24.01
C ALA A 191 -15.10 -20.67 22.79
N ARG A 192 -16.38 -20.31 22.81
CA ARG A 192 -17.33 -20.52 21.73
C ARG A 192 -18.14 -19.26 21.54
N GLY A 193 -18.18 -18.75 20.31
CA GLY A 193 -18.83 -17.49 20.00
C GLY A 193 -18.93 -17.24 18.51
N LEU A 194 -19.38 -16.04 18.12
CA LEU A 194 -19.37 -15.59 16.73
C LEU A 194 -18.05 -14.87 16.41
N ALA A 195 -17.41 -15.22 15.31
CA ALA A 195 -16.33 -14.44 14.71
C ALA A 195 -16.95 -13.32 13.85
N LEU A 196 -16.66 -12.07 14.21
CA LEU A 196 -17.38 -10.89 13.72
C LEU A 196 -16.50 -9.91 12.93
N SER A 197 -15.18 -10.04 13.00
CA SER A 197 -14.23 -9.09 12.39
C SER A 197 -14.52 -8.83 10.90
N ALA A 198 -14.79 -9.89 10.13
CA ALA A 198 -15.13 -9.82 8.70
C ALA A 198 -16.43 -9.04 8.38
N TYR A 199 -17.30 -8.84 9.37
CA TYR A 199 -18.61 -8.20 9.24
C TYR A 199 -18.65 -6.79 9.82
N THR A 200 -17.77 -6.49 10.78
CA THR A 200 -17.75 -5.22 11.53
C THR A 200 -16.51 -4.37 11.21
N SER A 201 -15.92 -4.56 10.03
CA SER A 201 -14.66 -3.90 9.61
C SER A 201 -13.49 -4.12 10.58
N GLY A 202 -13.46 -5.24 11.29
CA GLY A 202 -12.44 -5.57 12.30
C GLY A 202 -12.53 -4.76 13.60
N THR A 203 -13.62 -4.01 13.82
CA THR A 203 -13.73 -3.17 15.04
C THR A 203 -14.45 -3.84 16.21
N LEU A 204 -15.10 -4.98 15.97
CA LEU A 204 -15.69 -5.88 16.95
C LEU A 204 -15.41 -7.31 16.48
N ASP A 205 -14.40 -7.94 17.07
CA ASP A 205 -13.88 -9.20 16.53
C ASP A 205 -14.73 -10.41 16.92
N TRP A 206 -15.35 -10.37 18.09
CA TRP A 206 -15.96 -11.56 18.67
C TRP A 206 -17.02 -11.26 19.73
N ILE A 207 -18.07 -12.09 19.78
CA ILE A 207 -19.04 -12.16 20.89
C ILE A 207 -19.29 -13.62 21.26
N GLY A 208 -19.23 -13.98 22.55
CA GLY A 208 -19.50 -15.36 22.96
C GLY A 208 -19.25 -15.68 24.44
N CYS A 209 -19.09 -16.97 24.71
CA CYS A 209 -18.80 -17.53 26.03
C CYS A 209 -17.40 -18.15 26.08
N MET A 210 -16.71 -17.89 27.19
CA MET A 210 -15.28 -18.21 27.35
C MET A 210 -14.96 -18.78 28.74
N GLY A 211 -15.97 -19.18 29.51
CA GLY A 211 -15.82 -19.64 30.89
C GLY A 211 -15.70 -18.53 31.94
N ASN A 212 -15.53 -17.26 31.53
CA ASN A 212 -15.63 -16.08 32.39
C ASN A 212 -16.90 -15.29 32.07
N GLY A 213 -17.93 -15.41 32.92
CA GLY A 213 -19.27 -14.91 32.65
C GLY A 213 -20.21 -16.08 32.36
N CYS A 214 -20.30 -16.52 31.11
CA CYS A 214 -21.01 -17.75 30.71
C CYS A 214 -20.07 -18.92 30.40
N SER A 215 -20.57 -20.13 30.62
CA SER A 215 -19.97 -21.40 30.24
C SER A 215 -19.82 -21.51 28.71
N VAL A 216 -18.73 -22.10 28.24
CA VAL A 216 -18.51 -22.32 26.80
C VAL A 216 -19.64 -23.17 26.18
N ALA A 217 -20.15 -24.15 26.95
CA ALA A 217 -21.20 -25.04 26.51
C ALA A 217 -22.58 -24.38 26.39
N SER A 218 -22.80 -23.26 27.10
CA SER A 218 -24.09 -22.57 27.10
C SER A 218 -24.27 -21.64 25.90
N PHE A 219 -23.19 -21.33 25.17
CA PHE A 219 -23.28 -20.57 23.93
C PHE A 219 -24.00 -21.37 22.85
N PHE A 220 -24.98 -20.74 22.21
CA PHE A 220 -25.73 -21.30 21.11
C PHE A 220 -25.84 -20.30 19.94
N CYS A 221 -26.01 -20.84 18.75
CA CYS A 221 -26.43 -20.13 17.55
C CYS A 221 -27.28 -21.09 16.74
N THR A 222 -28.48 -20.67 16.38
CA THR A 222 -29.46 -21.46 15.63
C THR A 222 -29.84 -20.71 14.36
N ASP A 223 -29.73 -21.40 13.22
CA ASP A 223 -30.29 -20.92 11.96
C ASP A 223 -31.81 -21.05 11.99
N GLU A 224 -32.51 -19.95 11.72
CA GLU A 224 -33.96 -19.88 11.62
C GLU A 224 -34.36 -19.61 10.17
N VAL A 225 -35.60 -19.92 9.81
CA VAL A 225 -36.12 -19.61 8.46
C VAL A 225 -35.93 -18.12 8.15
N THR A 226 -36.26 -17.28 9.12
CA THR A 226 -36.23 -15.83 9.03
C THR A 226 -34.87 -15.21 9.32
N GLY A 227 -33.83 -15.96 9.72
CA GLY A 227 -32.52 -15.40 10.06
C GLY A 227 -31.74 -16.26 11.04
N ILE A 228 -31.19 -15.68 12.12
CA ILE A 228 -30.44 -16.42 13.15
C ILE A 228 -30.84 -15.97 14.56
N TYR A 229 -30.73 -16.89 15.52
CA TYR A 229 -30.90 -16.63 16.94
C TYR A 229 -29.69 -17.14 17.71
N PHE A 230 -29.03 -16.28 18.48
CA PHE A 230 -27.79 -16.63 19.19
C PHE A 230 -27.70 -15.98 20.57
N GLY A 231 -26.78 -16.49 21.38
CA GLY A 231 -26.51 -15.97 22.71
C GLY A 231 -26.08 -17.09 23.64
N THR A 232 -26.48 -16.99 24.90
CA THR A 232 -26.20 -18.01 25.91
C THR A 232 -27.46 -18.43 26.66
N THR A 233 -27.49 -19.71 27.05
CA THR A 233 -28.53 -20.28 27.92
C THR A 233 -28.26 -20.06 29.42
N ASP A 234 -27.08 -19.55 29.80
CA ASP A 234 -26.78 -19.23 31.19
C ASP A 234 -27.47 -17.91 31.59
N ILE A 235 -28.65 -18.00 32.20
CA ILE A 235 -29.55 -16.84 32.42
C ILE A 235 -29.52 -16.25 33.85
N GLY A 236 -28.43 -16.40 34.61
CA GLY A 236 -28.33 -16.00 36.03
C GLY A 236 -27.24 -14.98 36.37
N GLY A 237 -27.03 -13.94 35.56
CA GLY A 237 -25.94 -12.95 35.76
C GLY A 237 -24.62 -13.31 35.08
N SER A 238 -24.61 -14.41 34.31
CA SER A 238 -23.50 -14.80 33.45
C SER A 238 -23.35 -13.86 32.26
N ALA A 239 -22.19 -13.22 32.12
CA ALA A 239 -21.95 -12.27 31.03
C ALA A 239 -21.54 -12.97 29.73
N LEU A 240 -22.33 -12.77 28.68
CA LEU A 240 -21.86 -12.92 27.31
C LEU A 240 -20.80 -11.85 27.05
N ARG A 241 -19.62 -12.25 26.59
CA ARG A 241 -18.46 -11.35 26.44
C ARG A 241 -18.29 -10.88 25.00
N ALA A 242 -17.61 -9.75 24.83
CA ALA A 242 -17.29 -9.15 23.55
C ALA A 242 -15.82 -8.69 23.51
N LEU A 243 -15.20 -8.80 22.34
CA LEU A 243 -13.86 -8.34 22.04
C LEU A 243 -13.93 -7.15 21.08
N VAL A 244 -13.69 -5.95 21.60
CA VAL A 244 -13.67 -4.71 20.80
C VAL A 244 -12.24 -4.45 20.34
N ASP A 245 -12.07 -4.06 19.09
CA ASP A 245 -10.78 -3.69 18.52
C ASP A 245 -10.86 -2.35 17.75
N PRO A 246 -10.96 -1.21 18.45
CA PRO A 246 -11.15 0.07 17.79
C PRO A 246 -10.03 0.33 16.77
N GLY A 247 -10.43 0.58 15.52
CA GLY A 247 -9.48 0.80 14.41
C GLY A 247 -8.80 -0.47 13.87
N ASN A 248 -9.28 -1.67 14.23
CA ASN A 248 -8.72 -2.95 13.80
C ASN A 248 -7.22 -3.08 14.15
N ALA A 249 -6.83 -2.59 15.35
CA ALA A 249 -5.45 -2.45 15.76
C ALA A 249 -4.73 -3.78 15.98
N GLY A 250 -5.44 -4.82 16.41
CA GLY A 250 -4.90 -6.17 16.57
C GLY A 250 -5.29 -7.15 15.45
N GLY A 251 -6.09 -6.71 14.47
CA GLY A 251 -6.54 -7.54 13.37
C GLY A 251 -7.36 -8.74 13.83
N ASP A 252 -7.37 -9.79 13.00
CA ASP A 252 -8.08 -11.06 13.26
C ASP A 252 -7.43 -11.94 14.35
N THR A 253 -6.39 -11.45 15.04
CA THR A 253 -5.69 -12.24 16.07
C THR A 253 -6.36 -12.08 17.42
N TYR A 254 -6.79 -13.17 18.03
CA TYR A 254 -7.39 -13.14 19.35
C TYR A 254 -6.36 -13.01 20.48
N PRO A 255 -6.61 -12.19 21.52
CA PRO A 255 -5.69 -12.06 22.63
C PRO A 255 -5.50 -13.38 23.39
N THR A 256 -4.32 -13.58 23.98
CA THR A 256 -3.99 -14.77 24.79
C THR A 256 -4.17 -14.54 26.30
N THR A 257 -4.34 -13.29 26.75
CA THR A 257 -4.57 -12.91 28.14
C THR A 257 -5.41 -11.64 28.22
N HIS A 258 -6.05 -11.37 29.37
CA HIS A 258 -6.77 -10.12 29.65
C HIS A 258 -6.37 -9.56 31.02
N THR A 259 -6.55 -8.25 31.21
CA THR A 259 -6.20 -7.54 32.47
C THR A 259 -7.46 -7.08 33.22
N GLY A 260 -8.48 -7.94 33.28
CA GLY A 260 -9.81 -7.57 33.75
C GLY A 260 -10.70 -6.96 32.66
N CYS A 261 -11.58 -6.02 33.02
CA CYS A 261 -12.47 -5.35 32.08
C CYS A 261 -11.69 -4.43 31.11
N SER A 262 -12.24 -4.22 29.92
CA SER A 262 -11.66 -3.32 28.92
C SER A 262 -11.57 -1.88 29.42
N THR A 263 -10.56 -1.16 28.95
CA THR A 263 -10.36 0.27 29.20
C THR A 263 -9.82 0.93 27.93
N ALA A 264 -9.74 2.26 27.89
CA ALA A 264 -9.12 2.95 26.76
C ALA A 264 -7.65 2.52 26.52
N GLY A 265 -6.91 2.14 27.58
CA GLY A 265 -5.52 1.66 27.48
C GLY A 265 -5.41 0.16 27.17
N THR A 266 -6.47 -0.61 27.40
CA THR A 266 -6.55 -2.05 27.13
C THR A 266 -7.89 -2.38 26.44
N PRO A 267 -8.13 -1.86 25.22
CA PRO A 267 -9.44 -1.93 24.59
C PRO A 267 -9.86 -3.36 24.26
N ARG A 268 -8.89 -4.22 23.96
CA ARG A 268 -9.06 -5.64 23.66
C ARG A 268 -9.19 -6.54 24.91
N SER A 269 -9.36 -5.99 26.12
CA SER A 269 -9.69 -6.75 27.34
C SER A 269 -11.21 -7.05 27.44
N LEU A 270 -11.68 -7.62 28.56
CA LEU A 270 -13.06 -8.13 28.66
C LEU A 270 -14.10 -7.01 28.56
N SER A 271 -14.97 -7.09 27.54
CA SER A 271 -16.20 -6.31 27.49
C SER A 271 -17.41 -7.23 27.64
N ASN A 272 -18.51 -6.69 28.17
CA ASN A 272 -19.82 -7.35 28.07
C ASN A 272 -20.38 -7.18 26.65
N ALA A 273 -21.25 -8.08 26.21
CA ALA A 273 -21.93 -7.96 24.92
C ALA A 273 -22.78 -6.66 24.83
N PRO A 274 -22.94 -6.09 23.62
CA PRO A 274 -23.74 -4.89 23.45
C PRO A 274 -25.20 -5.13 23.85
N ASN A 275 -25.90 -4.07 24.27
CA ASN A 275 -27.35 -4.13 24.51
C ASN A 275 -28.09 -3.19 23.53
N ALA A 276 -29.41 -3.12 23.60
CA ALA A 276 -30.19 -2.30 22.67
C ALA A 276 -29.91 -0.79 22.80
N LEU A 277 -29.63 -0.31 24.02
CA LEU A 277 -29.28 1.08 24.27
C LEU A 277 -27.81 1.26 23.92
N ASN A 278 -27.45 1.78 22.74
CA ASN A 278 -26.07 1.94 22.25
C ASN A 278 -25.20 2.92 23.09
N SER A 279 -25.05 2.66 24.39
CA SER A 279 -24.44 3.53 25.41
C SER A 279 -24.95 4.97 25.39
N GLY A 280 -26.22 5.18 25.00
CA GLY A 280 -26.82 6.51 24.85
C GLY A 280 -26.38 7.28 23.61
N VAL A 281 -25.57 6.68 22.73
CA VAL A 281 -25.07 7.31 21.50
C VAL A 281 -26.11 7.21 20.38
N GLY A 282 -26.68 8.38 20.01
CA GLY A 282 -27.19 8.65 18.67
C GLY A 282 -28.46 7.92 18.24
N GLY A 283 -29.30 7.43 19.16
CA GLY A 283 -30.54 6.72 18.80
C GLY A 283 -30.33 5.42 18.01
N ILE A 284 -29.11 4.89 18.00
CA ILE A 284 -28.77 3.63 17.35
C ILE A 284 -29.14 2.47 18.29
N ASN A 285 -29.72 1.41 17.73
CA ASN A 285 -29.86 0.14 18.45
C ASN A 285 -28.64 -0.73 18.13
N ALA A 286 -27.78 -1.00 19.11
CA ALA A 286 -26.53 -1.73 18.83
C ALA A 286 -26.78 -3.20 18.43
N GLY A 287 -27.84 -3.83 18.94
CA GLY A 287 -28.22 -5.17 18.51
C GLY A 287 -28.66 -5.21 17.04
N ASP A 288 -29.46 -4.24 16.62
CA ASP A 288 -29.88 -4.09 15.22
C ASP A 288 -28.69 -3.79 14.31
N ALA A 289 -27.80 -2.87 14.73
CA ALA A 289 -26.60 -2.52 14.00
C ALA A 289 -25.64 -3.72 13.84
N LEU A 290 -25.51 -4.57 14.87
CA LEU A 290 -24.74 -5.83 14.78
C LEU A 290 -25.32 -6.79 13.75
N CYS A 291 -26.64 -6.97 13.73
CA CYS A 291 -27.31 -7.80 12.73
C CYS A 291 -27.11 -7.25 11.32
N LYS A 292 -27.22 -5.93 11.14
CA LYS A 292 -26.95 -5.26 9.85
C LYS A 292 -25.50 -5.38 9.41
N ALA A 293 -24.55 -5.33 10.35
CA ALA A 293 -23.13 -5.56 10.05
C ALA A 293 -22.90 -6.98 9.47
N MET A 294 -23.56 -8.00 10.05
CA MET A 294 -23.53 -9.37 9.52
C MET A 294 -24.34 -9.55 8.22
N GLY A 295 -25.23 -8.62 7.91
CA GLY A 295 -25.96 -8.60 6.64
C GLY A 295 -27.41 -8.99 6.66
N PHE A 296 -27.96 -9.08 7.85
CA PHE A 296 -29.39 -9.22 8.05
C PHE A 296 -30.07 -7.85 7.87
N ALA A 297 -31.31 -7.83 7.36
CA ALA A 297 -32.06 -6.59 7.18
C ALA A 297 -32.34 -5.87 8.51
N SER A 298 -32.53 -6.63 9.60
CA SER A 298 -32.77 -6.07 10.93
C SER A 298 -32.42 -7.06 12.03
N GLY A 299 -32.47 -6.60 13.28
CA GLY A 299 -32.45 -7.48 14.44
C GLY A 299 -32.40 -6.73 15.75
N GLY A 300 -31.96 -7.42 16.79
CA GLY A 300 -31.86 -6.80 18.09
C GLY A 300 -31.51 -7.76 19.21
N VAL A 301 -31.32 -7.17 20.38
CA VAL A 301 -31.16 -7.89 21.64
C VAL A 301 -32.54 -8.36 22.09
N VAL A 302 -32.68 -9.65 22.33
CA VAL A 302 -33.94 -10.30 22.76
C VAL A 302 -34.04 -10.34 24.28
N ALA A 303 -32.94 -10.65 24.95
CA ALA A 303 -32.87 -10.66 26.41
C ALA A 303 -31.62 -9.93 26.88
N THR A 304 -31.74 -9.25 28.01
CA THR A 304 -30.64 -8.60 28.70
C THR A 304 -30.43 -9.19 30.08
N GLN A 305 -29.24 -9.01 30.64
CA GLN A 305 -28.92 -9.35 32.02
C GLN A 305 -28.33 -8.14 32.74
N SER A 306 -28.32 -8.19 34.08
CA SER A 306 -27.78 -7.10 34.90
C SER A 306 -26.86 -7.54 36.04
N GLY A 307 -25.96 -6.64 36.49
CA GLY A 307 -25.08 -6.87 37.64
C GLY A 307 -23.58 -7.10 37.35
N ASN A 308 -23.12 -6.91 36.12
CA ASN A 308 -21.72 -7.00 35.69
C ASN A 308 -21.23 -5.61 35.26
N ALA A 309 -20.10 -5.19 35.82
CA ALA A 309 -19.60 -3.83 35.66
C ALA A 309 -18.67 -3.62 34.45
N CYS A 310 -18.32 -4.66 33.68
CA CYS A 310 -17.46 -4.44 32.52
C CYS A 310 -18.13 -3.49 31.50
N PRO A 311 -17.34 -2.66 30.78
CA PRO A 311 -17.87 -1.85 29.70
C PRO A 311 -18.47 -2.72 28.60
N ARG A 312 -19.25 -2.09 27.73
CA ARG A 312 -19.89 -2.75 26.60
C ARG A 312 -19.57 -2.02 25.29
N PRO A 313 -19.45 -2.74 24.17
CA PRO A 313 -19.30 -2.12 22.88
C PRO A 313 -20.52 -1.24 22.55
N HIS A 314 -20.26 -0.15 21.85
CA HIS A 314 -21.25 0.66 21.15
C HIS A 314 -20.72 0.93 19.74
N THR A 315 -21.63 1.15 18.80
CA THR A 315 -21.29 1.51 17.43
C THR A 315 -21.54 2.99 17.19
N THR A 316 -20.72 3.60 16.34
CA THR A 316 -20.91 4.99 15.88
C THR A 316 -21.71 5.06 14.57
N THR A 317 -22.11 3.91 14.03
CA THR A 317 -22.76 3.79 12.72
C THR A 317 -24.02 2.90 12.81
N PRO A 318 -25.16 3.28 12.21
CA PRO A 318 -26.36 2.43 12.20
C PRO A 318 -26.18 1.07 11.52
N THR A 319 -25.16 0.93 10.68
CA THR A 319 -24.80 -0.30 9.96
C THR A 319 -23.84 -1.20 10.73
N GLY A 320 -23.37 -0.79 11.92
CA GLY A 320 -22.44 -1.56 12.73
C GLY A 320 -21.05 -1.75 12.09
N SER A 321 -20.61 -0.84 11.23
CA SER A 321 -19.31 -0.91 10.56
C SER A 321 -18.15 -0.37 11.41
N ASN A 322 -18.45 0.36 12.50
CA ASN A 322 -17.46 0.89 13.43
C ASN A 322 -17.92 0.71 14.88
N TRP A 323 -17.15 -0.03 15.67
CA TRP A 323 -17.39 -0.34 17.07
C TRP A 323 -16.28 0.18 17.97
N THR A 324 -16.68 0.68 19.13
CA THR A 324 -15.81 1.15 20.19
C THR A 324 -16.51 0.95 21.53
N SER A 325 -16.03 1.53 22.61
CA SER A 325 -16.65 1.49 23.94
C SER A 325 -16.55 2.85 24.60
N THR A 326 -17.42 3.13 25.56
CA THR A 326 -17.25 4.30 26.43
C THR A 326 -16.16 4.09 27.47
N TRP A 327 -15.67 2.85 27.63
CA TRP A 327 -14.66 2.42 28.61
C TRP A 327 -15.05 2.68 30.08
N SER A 328 -16.26 3.16 30.31
CA SER A 328 -16.87 3.30 31.62
C SER A 328 -17.51 1.98 32.01
N GLY A 329 -17.54 1.69 33.31
CA GLY A 329 -18.38 0.62 33.82
C GLY A 329 -19.80 0.81 33.28
N SER A 330 -20.38 -0.26 32.73
CA SER A 330 -21.68 -0.15 32.07
C SER A 330 -22.76 0.36 33.04
N ASP A 331 -23.91 0.73 32.48
CA ASP A 331 -25.21 0.84 33.19
C ASP A 331 -25.61 -0.45 33.93
N GLY A 332 -24.74 -1.46 33.95
CA GLY A 332 -24.91 -2.74 34.56
C GLY A 332 -25.82 -3.63 33.73
N ILE A 333 -26.11 -3.32 32.45
CA ILE A 333 -27.00 -4.09 31.58
C ILE A 333 -26.29 -4.49 30.28
N TRP A 334 -26.34 -5.75 29.90
CA TRP A 334 -25.76 -6.26 28.65
C TRP A 334 -26.70 -7.20 27.91
N GLY A 335 -26.46 -7.40 26.61
CA GLY A 335 -27.21 -8.36 25.80
C GLY A 335 -26.85 -9.80 26.16
N GLN A 336 -27.87 -10.62 26.36
CA GLN A 336 -27.72 -12.05 26.66
C GLN A 336 -28.02 -12.91 25.43
N THR A 337 -29.04 -12.52 24.68
CA THR A 337 -29.45 -13.18 23.44
C THR A 337 -29.84 -12.16 22.39
N PHE A 338 -29.69 -12.54 21.14
CA PHE A 338 -29.83 -11.69 19.97
C PHE A 338 -30.55 -12.46 18.87
N ARG A 339 -31.35 -11.76 18.08
CA ARG A 339 -32.02 -12.34 16.92
C ARG A 339 -31.88 -11.39 15.74
N CYS A 340 -31.47 -11.94 14.61
CA CYS A 340 -31.32 -11.21 13.35
C CYS A 340 -32.29 -11.77 12.31
N PHE A 341 -32.79 -10.91 11.43
CA PHE A 341 -33.80 -11.21 10.42
C PHE A 341 -33.32 -10.84 9.02
N LYS A 342 -33.50 -11.74 8.05
CA LYS A 342 -33.17 -11.54 6.63
C LYS A 342 -33.96 -10.41 6.00
#